data_AF-A0A258BIB8-F1
#
_entry.id   AF-A0A258BIB8-F1
#
_cell.length_a   1.000
_cell.length_b   1.000
_cell.length_c   1.000
_cell.angle_alpha   90.00
_cell.angle_beta   90.00
_cell.angle_gamma   90.00
#
_symmetry.space_group_name_H-M   'P 1'
#
loop_
_entity.id
_entity.type
_entity.pdbx_description
1 polymer ?
#
loop_
_entity_poly.entity_id
_entity_poly.type
_entity_poly.pdbx_seq_one_letter_code
_entity_poly.pdbx_strand_id
1 'polypeptide(L)'
;MLLHRQTFEAVASTRKASGLTLFAAKFDREREALVELHSRARLLRPLSLQSIGVASTSRLIRIEHGSALLHGYPLDMLDVKKPSIPERLKGFSSAADKIGYWFSKLGLPQIASTLRIDF
;
A
#
# COMPACT_ATOMS: atom_id res chain seq x y z
N MET A 1 0.85 -5.18 4.93
CA MET A 1 0.44 -3.98 5.68
C MET A 1 -1.08 -3.79 5.67
N LEU A 2 -1.72 -3.57 4.51
CA LEU A 2 -3.18 -3.31 4.44
C LEU A 2 -4.09 -4.53 4.67
N LEU A 3 -3.56 -5.74 4.55
CA LEU A 3 -4.36 -6.97 4.79
C LEU A 3 -4.65 -7.21 6.29
N HIS A 4 -4.08 -6.39 7.18
CA HIS A 4 -4.39 -6.39 8.60
C HIS A 4 -5.49 -5.34 8.88
N ARG A 5 -6.58 -5.74 9.54
CA ARG A 5 -7.79 -4.93 9.69
C ARG A 5 -7.54 -3.60 10.39
N GLN A 6 -6.87 -3.61 11.53
CA GLN A 6 -6.58 -2.40 12.30
C GLN A 6 -5.71 -1.42 11.50
N THR A 7 -4.70 -1.93 10.79
CA THR A 7 -3.84 -1.10 9.93
C THR A 7 -4.63 -0.50 8.77
N PHE A 8 -5.51 -1.29 8.15
CA PHE A 8 -6.41 -0.80 7.11
C PHE A 8 -7.32 0.32 7.63
N GLU A 9 -7.96 0.15 8.78
CA GLU A 9 -8.86 1.16 9.37
C GLU A 9 -8.12 2.45 9.73
N ALA A 10 -6.90 2.33 10.26
CA ALA A 10 -6.05 3.48 10.53
C ALA A 10 -5.68 4.25 9.25
N VAL A 11 -5.36 3.56 8.16
CA VAL A 11 -5.10 4.22 6.85
C VAL A 11 -6.39 4.81 6.26
N ALA A 12 -7.49 4.04 6.29
CA ALA A 12 -8.77 4.44 5.73
C ALA A 12 -9.32 5.71 6.41
N SER A 13 -9.20 5.80 7.74
CA SER A 13 -9.62 6.95 8.55
C SER A 13 -8.63 8.13 8.53
N THR A 14 -7.44 7.98 7.93
CA THR A 14 -6.47 9.08 7.81
C THR A 14 -6.66 9.80 6.48
N ARG A 15 -6.79 11.13 6.50
CA ARG A 15 -6.92 11.92 5.27
C ARG A 15 -5.61 11.88 4.49
N LYS A 16 -5.70 11.84 3.16
CA LYS A 16 -4.52 11.85 2.27
C LYS A 16 -3.60 13.05 2.57
N ALA A 17 -4.18 14.23 2.83
CA ALA A 17 -3.45 15.45 3.18
C ALA A 17 -2.78 15.44 4.56
N SER A 18 -3.22 14.59 5.51
CA SER A 18 -2.67 14.56 6.86
C SER A 18 -1.34 13.81 6.98
N GLY A 19 -1.00 12.99 5.98
CA GLY A 19 0.31 12.35 5.89
C GLY A 19 0.54 11.14 6.79
N LEU A 20 1.76 10.61 6.69
CA LEU A 20 2.23 9.42 7.41
C LEU A 20 2.33 9.63 8.92
N THR A 21 2.68 10.86 9.36
CA THR A 21 2.87 11.18 10.78
C THR A 21 1.55 11.06 11.55
N LEU A 22 0.43 11.58 11.00
CA LEU A 22 -0.88 11.42 11.65
C LEU A 22 -1.31 9.95 11.67
N PHE A 23 -0.99 9.19 10.62
CA PHE A 23 -1.24 7.75 10.63
C PHE A 23 -0.46 7.06 11.77
N ALA A 24 0.83 7.35 11.94
CA ALA A 24 1.64 6.76 13.00
C ALA A 24 1.15 7.16 14.40
N ALA A 25 0.76 8.43 14.60
CA ALA A 25 0.24 8.93 15.87
C ALA A 25 -1.03 8.21 16.34
N LYS A 26 -1.81 7.62 15.43
CA LYS A 26 -3.00 6.81 15.80
C LYS A 26 -2.64 5.55 16.60
N PHE A 27 -1.38 5.11 16.55
CA PHE A 27 -0.88 3.96 17.30
C PHE A 27 -0.15 4.36 18.58
N ASP A 28 -0.28 5.60 19.07
CA ASP A 28 0.40 6.04 20.29
C ASP A 28 0.00 5.24 21.54
N ARG A 29 -1.25 4.76 21.58
CA ARG A 29 -1.78 3.87 22.64
C ARG A 29 -1.47 2.39 22.41
N GLU A 30 -1.21 2.00 21.17
CA GLU A 30 -0.97 0.62 20.73
C GLU A 30 0.35 0.54 19.97
N ARG A 31 1.43 0.93 20.65
CA ARG A 31 2.77 1.07 20.04
C ARG A 31 3.26 -0.23 19.43
N GLU A 32 2.89 -1.36 20.03
CA GLU A 32 3.21 -2.71 19.53
C GLU A 32 2.65 -2.93 18.12
N ALA A 33 1.41 -2.49 17.86
CA ALA A 33 0.80 -2.61 16.55
C ALA A 33 1.57 -1.83 15.47
N LEU A 34 2.22 -0.71 15.83
CA LEU A 34 3.09 0.03 14.91
C LEU A 34 4.42 -0.71 14.67
N VAL A 35 5.05 -1.26 15.72
CA VAL A 35 6.32 -2.01 15.61
C VAL A 35 6.15 -3.30 14.79
N GLU A 36 5.05 -4.02 14.99
CA GLU A 36 4.73 -5.23 14.23
C GLU A 36 4.40 -4.97 12.75
N LEU A 37 4.24 -3.70 12.34
CA LEU A 37 3.99 -3.36 10.94
C LEU A 37 5.13 -3.87 10.05
N HIS A 38 6.38 -3.79 10.51
CA HIS A 38 7.55 -4.30 9.80
C HIS A 38 7.47 -5.81 9.58
N SER A 39 7.26 -6.58 10.65
CA SER A 39 7.21 -8.05 10.58
C SER A 39 6.08 -8.53 9.67
N ARG A 40 4.88 -7.93 9.78
CA ARG A 40 3.75 -8.22 8.88
C ARG A 40 4.04 -7.81 7.43
N ALA A 41 4.71 -6.69 7.20
CA ALA A 41 5.09 -6.28 5.85
C ALA A 41 6.09 -7.26 5.22
N ARG A 42 7.06 -7.76 6.00
CA ARG A 42 8.01 -8.79 5.55
C ARG A 42 7.32 -10.11 5.27
N LEU A 43 6.44 -10.56 6.15
CA LEU A 43 5.66 -11.79 5.98
C LEU A 43 4.82 -11.75 4.69
N LEU A 44 4.26 -10.60 4.36
CA LEU A 44 3.42 -10.40 3.16
C LEU A 44 4.21 -10.08 1.88
N ARG A 45 5.54 -9.89 1.96
CA ARG A 45 6.37 -9.54 0.81
C ARG A 45 6.23 -10.55 -0.35
N PRO A 46 6.24 -11.88 -0.12
CA PRO A 46 6.02 -12.83 -1.21
C PRO A 46 4.67 -12.62 -1.90
N LEU A 47 3.59 -12.42 -1.13
CA LEU A 47 2.25 -12.18 -1.70
C LEU A 47 2.19 -10.89 -2.53
N SER A 48 2.83 -9.81 -2.08
CA SER A 48 2.92 -8.57 -2.85
C SER A 48 3.66 -8.78 -4.17
N LEU A 49 4.79 -9.49 -4.15
CA LEU A 49 5.55 -9.81 -5.36
C LEU A 49 4.76 -10.72 -6.32
N GLN A 50 4.08 -11.74 -5.80
CA GLN A 50 3.19 -12.59 -6.61
C GLN A 50 2.05 -11.78 -7.23
N SER A 51 1.46 -10.84 -6.49
CA SER A 51 0.40 -9.97 -7.02
C SER A 51 0.90 -9.08 -8.16
N ILE A 52 2.12 -8.53 -8.05
CA ILE A 52 2.79 -7.78 -9.13
C ILE A 52 3.05 -8.69 -10.33
N GLY A 53 3.52 -9.93 -10.09
CA GLY A 53 3.73 -10.94 -11.12
C GLY A 53 2.44 -11.23 -11.91
N VAL A 54 1.34 -11.54 -11.21
CA VAL A 54 0.02 -11.77 -11.82
C VAL A 54 -0.45 -10.55 -12.60
N ALA A 55 -0.31 -9.34 -12.05
CA ALA A 55 -0.67 -8.11 -12.75
C ALA A 55 0.15 -7.91 -14.04
N SER A 56 1.43 -8.28 -14.02
CA SER A 56 2.30 -8.19 -15.20
C SER A 56 1.95 -9.24 -16.26
N THR A 57 1.74 -10.50 -15.87
CA THR A 57 1.40 -11.58 -16.81
C THR A 57 0.00 -11.41 -17.41
N SER A 58 -0.92 -10.81 -16.66
CA SER A 58 -2.27 -10.44 -17.14
C SER A 58 -2.32 -9.12 -17.91
N ARG A 59 -1.17 -8.47 -18.15
CA ARG A 59 -1.05 -7.20 -18.88
C ARG A 59 -1.82 -6.03 -18.24
N LEU A 60 -2.08 -6.10 -16.92
CA LEU A 60 -2.63 -4.97 -16.15
C LEU A 60 -1.56 -3.92 -15.87
N ILE A 61 -0.29 -4.36 -15.75
CA ILE A 61 0.87 -3.48 -15.59
C ILE A 61 2.01 -3.92 -16.50
N ARG A 62 2.91 -2.98 -16.82
CA ARG A 62 4.21 -3.23 -17.43
C ARG A 62 5.29 -2.70 -16.49
N ILE A 63 6.31 -3.52 -16.26
CA ILE A 63 7.50 -3.15 -15.48
C ILE A 63 8.58 -2.66 -16.45
N GLU A 64 9.05 -1.45 -16.24
CA GLU A 64 10.22 -0.92 -16.95
C GLU A 64 11.48 -1.21 -16.13
N HIS A 65 12.23 -2.22 -16.56
CA HIS A 65 13.37 -2.75 -15.79
C HIS A 65 14.54 -1.76 -15.65
N GLY A 66 14.73 -0.85 -16.61
CA GLY A 66 15.82 0.14 -16.56
C GLY A 66 15.57 1.28 -15.57
N SER A 67 14.32 1.69 -15.40
CA SER A 67 13.93 2.80 -14.52
C SER A 67 13.30 2.34 -13.19
N ALA A 68 13.01 1.04 -13.07
CA ALA A 68 12.20 0.44 -12.01
C ALA A 68 10.81 1.07 -11.87
N LEU A 69 10.25 1.63 -12.96
CA LEU A 69 8.91 2.21 -13.00
C LEU A 69 7.85 1.16 -13.38
N LEU A 70 6.63 1.41 -12.91
CA LEU A 70 5.44 0.63 -13.25
C LEU A 70 4.48 1.49 -14.08
N HIS A 71 4.06 0.95 -15.22
CA HIS A 71 3.00 1.53 -16.02
C HIS A 71 1.73 0.68 -15.88
N GLY A 72 0.63 1.27 -15.42
CA GLY A 72 -0.67 0.59 -15.35
C GLY A 72 -1.52 0.86 -16.58
N TYR A 73 -2.10 -0.19 -17.17
CA TYR A 73 -3.05 -0.04 -18.27
C TYR A 73 -4.46 0.14 -17.70
N PRO A 74 -5.15 1.24 -18.04
CA PRO A 74 -6.48 1.45 -17.53
C PRO A 74 -7.45 0.49 -18.24
N LEU A 75 -8.41 -0.05 -17.48
CA LEU A 75 -9.28 -1.14 -17.96
C LEU A 75 -10.19 -0.72 -19.14
N ASP A 76 -10.46 0.57 -19.28
CA ASP A 76 -11.19 1.16 -20.40
C ASP A 76 -10.41 1.06 -21.72
N MET A 77 -9.08 1.14 -21.69
CA MET A 77 -8.23 0.89 -22.86
C MET A 77 -8.15 -0.58 -23.25
N LEU A 78 -8.55 -1.50 -22.37
CA LEU A 78 -8.50 -2.94 -22.61
C LEU A 78 -9.81 -3.50 -23.16
N ASP A 79 -10.85 -2.68 -23.33
CA ASP A 79 -12.22 -3.09 -23.71
C ASP A 79 -12.78 -4.22 -22.83
N VAL A 80 -12.38 -4.24 -21.56
CA VAL A 80 -12.75 -5.27 -20.59
C VAL A 80 -13.69 -4.68 -19.56
N LYS A 81 -14.81 -5.37 -19.30
CA LYS A 81 -15.75 -4.99 -18.26
C LYS A 81 -15.05 -4.95 -16.89
N LYS A 82 -15.15 -3.80 -16.21
CA LYS A 82 -14.64 -3.66 -14.84
C LYS A 82 -15.25 -4.73 -13.93
N PRO A 83 -14.44 -5.51 -13.19
CA PRO A 83 -14.96 -6.51 -12.28
C PRO A 83 -15.74 -5.85 -11.14
N SER A 84 -16.81 -6.50 -10.70
CA SER A 84 -17.50 -6.09 -9.46
C SER A 84 -16.58 -6.36 -8.28
N ILE A 85 -16.28 -5.32 -7.49
CA ILE A 85 -15.40 -5.43 -6.33
C ILE A 85 -16.25 -5.96 -5.15
N PRO A 86 -15.88 -7.10 -4.54
CA PRO A 86 -16.56 -7.60 -3.34
C PRO A 86 -16.50 -6.58 -2.19
N GLU A 87 -17.54 -6.50 -1.36
CA GLU A 87 -17.62 -5.53 -0.25
C GLU A 87 -16.41 -5.62 0.69
N ARG A 88 -15.88 -6.83 0.93
CA ARG A 88 -14.66 -7.06 1.73
C ARG A 88 -13.39 -6.40 1.18
N LEU A 89 -13.35 -6.06 -0.12
CA LEU A 89 -12.22 -5.41 -0.78
C LEU A 89 -12.44 -3.91 -1.00
N LYS A 90 -13.61 -3.40 -0.61
CA LYS A 90 -13.95 -1.99 -0.76
C LYS A 90 -12.99 -1.12 0.06
N GLY A 91 -12.52 -0.03 -0.55
CA GLY A 91 -11.60 0.91 0.08
C GLY A 91 -10.13 0.47 0.10
N PHE A 92 -9.78 -0.76 -0.28
CA PHE A 92 -8.37 -1.18 -0.36
C PHE A 92 -7.57 -0.36 -1.38
N SER A 93 -8.17 -0.07 -2.55
CA SER A 93 -7.54 0.75 -3.59
C SER A 93 -7.24 2.17 -3.08
N SER A 94 -8.22 2.83 -2.45
CA SER A 94 -8.02 4.19 -1.92
C SER A 94 -7.07 4.23 -0.73
N ALA A 95 -7.05 3.20 0.12
CA ALA A 95 -6.07 3.06 1.20
C ALA A 95 -4.65 2.87 0.64
N ALA A 96 -4.47 2.03 -0.39
CA ALA A 96 -3.18 1.83 -1.04
C ALA A 96 -2.66 3.11 -1.70
N ASP A 97 -3.54 3.87 -2.38
CA ASP A 97 -3.19 5.17 -2.98
C ASP A 97 -2.72 6.19 -1.94
N LYS A 98 -3.32 6.22 -0.74
CA LYS A 98 -2.85 7.07 0.36
C LYS A 98 -1.42 6.73 0.78
N ILE A 99 -1.10 5.45 0.94
CA ILE A 99 0.24 5.01 1.33
C ILE A 99 1.26 5.38 0.25
N GLY A 100 0.96 5.08 -1.01
CA GLY A 100 1.83 5.45 -2.14
C GLY A 100 2.07 6.95 -2.20
N TYR A 101 1.03 7.74 -2.03
CA TYR A 101 1.15 9.20 -1.95
C TYR A 101 2.02 9.67 -0.78
N TRP A 102 1.79 9.17 0.44
CA TRP A 102 2.62 9.56 1.58
C TRP A 102 4.09 9.19 1.39
N PHE A 103 4.37 8.00 0.87
CA PHE A 103 5.74 7.54 0.62
C PHE A 103 6.41 8.35 -0.49
N SER A 104 5.68 8.77 -1.52
CA SER A 104 6.21 9.64 -2.58
C SER A 104 6.64 11.04 -2.09
N LYS A 105 6.22 11.45 -0.89
CA LYS A 105 6.50 12.76 -0.31
C LYS A 105 7.64 12.74 0.72
N LEU A 106 8.11 11.56 1.11
CA LEU A 106 9.03 11.40 2.25
C LEU A 106 10.25 10.59 1.82
N GLY A 107 11.43 10.93 2.35
CA GLY A 107 12.62 10.12 2.17
C GLY A 107 12.56 8.82 2.97
N LEU A 108 13.31 7.79 2.54
CA LEU A 108 13.39 6.51 3.23
C LEU A 108 13.70 6.63 4.74
N PRO A 109 14.67 7.45 5.19
CA PRO A 109 14.95 7.59 6.63
C PRO A 109 13.75 8.13 7.43
N GLN A 110 12.99 9.05 6.85
CA GLN A 110 11.82 9.63 7.49
C GLN A 110 10.67 8.63 7.59
N ILE A 111 10.47 7.82 6.53
CA ILE A 111 9.51 6.71 6.56
C ILE A 111 9.89 5.70 7.64
N ALA A 112 11.18 5.32 7.69
CA ALA A 112 11.72 4.38 8.68
C ALA A 112 11.45 4.84 10.12
N SER A 113 11.84 6.08 10.42
CA SER A 113 11.67 6.69 11.73
C SER A 113 10.18 6.83 12.12
N THR A 114 9.34 7.29 11.19
CA THR A 114 7.90 7.49 11.45
C THR A 114 7.18 6.16 11.72
N LEU A 115 7.53 5.11 10.98
CA LEU A 115 6.92 3.78 11.13
C LEU A 115 7.63 2.89 12.15
N ARG A 116 8.74 3.35 12.72
CA ARG A 116 9.60 2.58 13.64
C ARG A 116 10.03 1.24 13.04
N ILE A 117 10.52 1.30 11.80
CA ILE A 117 10.98 0.15 11.04
C ILE A 117 12.44 0.32 10.64
N ASP A 118 13.18 -0.79 10.60
CA ASP A 118 14.53 -0.86 10.04
C ASP A 118 14.52 -1.56 8.66
N PHE A 119 15.57 -1.35 7.86
CA PHE A 119 15.72 -1.87 6.50
C PHE A 119 16.73 -3.01 6.42
#